data_AF-A0A1F8W6N2-F1
#
_entry.id   AF-A0A1F8W6N2-F1
#
_cell.length_a   1.000
_cell.length_b   1.000
_cell.length_c   1.000
_cell.angle_alpha   90.00
_cell.angle_beta   90.00
_cell.angle_gamma   90.00
#
_symmetry.space_group_name_H-M   'P 1'
#
loop_
_entity.id
_entity.type
_entity.pdbx_description
1 polymer ?
#
loop_
_entity_poly.entity_id
_entity_poly.type
_entity_poly.pdbx_seq_one_letter_code
_entity_poly.pdbx_strand_id
1 'polypeptide(L)'
;MTLKLFHITEFAESAWVSPEKQREAIHPVMLVCLASLWLTLACNFPLWRELSRLPLETGQLWWLGLRLALLMVFALTALLSLLCWRRTLKLALALLLLLAALDMPLMLSQANFLDLSAGLGNLGAQLRAGVSWQLVGLFVALGLLPALWLWRLPVRRIPLLANLLQNTLLFVLSCVLLAGTWWLSAHDISELLRNQPQLHQLLNPFSSFHALAPEQLSRLFPH
;
A
#
# COMPACT_ATOMS: atom_id res chain seq x y z
N MET A 1 -25.73 -59.62 -21.20
CA MET A 1 -25.49 -58.34 -21.91
C MET A 1 -25.18 -57.28 -20.87
N THR A 2 -23.90 -57.03 -20.65
CA THR A 2 -23.39 -56.20 -19.56
C THR A 2 -23.08 -54.83 -20.15
N LEU A 3 -23.94 -53.84 -19.89
CA LEU A 3 -23.70 -52.46 -20.30
C LEU A 3 -22.59 -51.90 -19.42
N LYS A 4 -21.45 -51.67 -20.06
CA LYS A 4 -20.22 -51.12 -19.48
C LYS A 4 -20.52 -49.80 -18.76
N LEU A 5 -20.06 -49.72 -17.51
CA LEU A 5 -19.86 -48.49 -16.75
C LEU A 5 -19.29 -47.42 -17.68
N PHE A 6 -19.96 -46.27 -17.77
CA PHE A 6 -19.34 -45.06 -18.26
C PHE A 6 -18.20 -44.72 -17.29
N HIS A 7 -16.97 -44.90 -17.77
CA HIS A 7 -15.78 -44.30 -17.20
C HIS A 7 -16.07 -42.80 -17.03
N ILE A 8 -16.28 -42.38 -15.79
CA ILE A 8 -16.13 -40.99 -15.39
C ILE A 8 -14.73 -40.62 -15.87
N THR A 9 -14.69 -39.72 -16.85
CA THR A 9 -13.46 -39.15 -17.38
C THR A 9 -12.61 -38.74 -16.19
N GLU A 10 -11.46 -39.39 -16.08
CA GLU A 10 -10.30 -38.91 -15.36
C GLU A 10 -10.13 -37.45 -15.74
N PHE A 11 -10.72 -36.55 -14.93
CA PHE A 11 -10.17 -35.23 -14.76
C PHE A 11 -8.79 -35.51 -14.21
N ALA A 12 -7.83 -35.59 -15.13
CA ALA A 12 -6.43 -35.61 -14.81
C ALA A 12 -6.23 -34.53 -13.75
N GLU A 13 -6.01 -34.99 -12.52
CA GLU A 13 -5.54 -34.21 -11.40
C GLU A 13 -4.19 -33.65 -11.83
N SER A 14 -4.22 -32.56 -12.60
CA SER A 14 -3.06 -31.70 -12.66
C SER A 14 -2.89 -31.24 -11.21
N ALA A 15 -1.89 -31.79 -10.51
CA ALA A 15 -1.54 -31.45 -9.12
C ALA A 15 -1.36 -29.93 -8.89
N TRP A 16 -1.32 -29.17 -9.99
CA TRP A 16 -1.20 -27.73 -10.13
C TRP A 16 -2.54 -26.97 -10.15
N VAL A 17 -3.69 -27.63 -10.38
CA VAL A 17 -5.02 -27.02 -10.55
C VAL A 17 -6.11 -27.93 -9.96
N SER A 18 -6.08 -28.21 -8.65
CA SER A 18 -7.27 -28.74 -7.99
C SER A 18 -8.28 -27.61 -7.77
N PRO A 19 -9.59 -27.80 -8.07
CA PRO A 19 -10.65 -26.82 -7.81
C PRO A 19 -10.72 -26.41 -6.34
N GLU A 20 -10.36 -27.33 -5.43
CA GLU A 20 -10.31 -27.13 -3.99
C GLU A 20 -9.26 -26.07 -3.60
N LYS A 21 -8.03 -26.17 -4.12
CA LYS A 21 -6.98 -25.15 -3.91
C LYS A 21 -7.36 -23.78 -4.47
N GLN A 22 -8.24 -23.72 -5.48
CA GLN A 22 -8.77 -22.44 -5.99
C GLN A 22 -9.91 -21.86 -5.14
N ARG A 23 -10.64 -22.69 -4.39
CA ARG A 23 -11.68 -22.24 -3.45
C ARG A 23 -11.07 -21.68 -2.16
N GLU A 24 -9.94 -22.25 -1.72
CA GLU A 24 -9.16 -21.74 -0.58
C GLU A 24 -8.29 -20.52 -0.94
N ALA A 25 -8.12 -20.21 -2.22
CA ALA A 25 -7.27 -19.11 -2.68
C ALA A 25 -7.93 -17.74 -2.49
N ILE A 26 -7.15 -16.79 -1.97
CA ILE A 26 -7.59 -15.40 -1.76
C ILE A 26 -7.82 -14.70 -3.09
N HIS A 27 -8.91 -13.94 -3.17
CA HIS A 27 -9.22 -13.10 -4.33
C HIS A 27 -8.22 -11.92 -4.41
N PRO A 28 -7.65 -11.61 -5.60
CA PRO A 28 -6.67 -10.53 -5.76
C PRO A 28 -7.16 -9.17 -5.24
N VAL A 29 -8.43 -8.83 -5.49
CA VAL A 29 -9.05 -7.60 -5.00
C VAL A 29 -9.06 -7.52 -3.46
N MET A 30 -9.36 -8.63 -2.77
CA MET A 30 -9.34 -8.65 -1.30
C MET A 30 -7.93 -8.40 -0.77
N LEU A 31 -6.93 -8.94 -1.45
CA LEU A 31 -5.53 -8.73 -1.11
C LEU A 31 -5.11 -7.27 -1.29
N VAL A 32 -5.55 -6.64 -2.39
CA VAL A 32 -5.32 -5.21 -2.63
C VAL A 32 -5.96 -4.37 -1.53
N CYS A 33 -7.23 -4.61 -1.20
CA CYS A 33 -7.91 -3.85 -0.14
C CYS A 33 -7.24 -4.02 1.24
N LEU A 34 -6.89 -5.27 1.60
CA LEU A 34 -6.24 -5.56 2.87
C LEU A 34 -4.85 -4.92 2.95
N ALA A 35 -4.09 -4.95 1.86
CA ALA A 35 -2.79 -4.32 1.79
C ALA A 35 -2.88 -2.79 1.87
N SER A 36 -3.82 -2.17 1.14
CA SER A 36 -4.08 -0.73 1.25
C SER A 36 -4.42 -0.33 2.67
N LEU A 37 -5.29 -1.09 3.35
CA LEU A 37 -5.66 -0.84 4.73
C LEU A 37 -4.47 -0.99 5.69
N TRP A 38 -3.65 -2.03 5.51
CA TRP A 38 -2.45 -2.24 6.31
C TRP A 38 -1.42 -1.12 6.13
N LEU A 39 -1.16 -0.71 4.89
CA LEU A 39 -0.26 0.40 4.57
C LEU A 39 -0.77 1.71 5.20
N THR A 40 -2.06 2.01 5.08
CA THR A 40 -2.65 3.22 5.67
C THR A 40 -2.65 3.20 7.20
N LEU A 41 -3.04 2.10 7.85
CA LEU A 41 -3.18 2.09 9.31
C LEU A 41 -1.85 1.85 10.02
N ALA A 42 -1.10 0.82 9.60
CA ALA A 42 0.08 0.37 10.31
C ALA A 42 1.35 1.11 9.87
N CYS A 43 1.55 1.28 8.55
CA CYS A 43 2.78 1.89 8.04
C CYS A 43 2.80 3.42 8.14
N ASN A 44 1.63 4.06 8.31
CA ASN A 44 1.51 5.50 8.55
C ASN A 44 1.31 5.85 10.05
N PHE A 45 1.74 4.99 10.97
CA PHE A 45 1.75 5.30 12.40
C PHE A 45 2.39 6.65 12.78
N PRO A 46 3.50 7.12 12.16
CA PRO A 46 4.07 8.43 12.46
C PRO A 46 3.08 9.58 12.20
N LEU A 47 2.29 9.48 11.12
CA LEU A 47 1.25 10.45 10.78
C LEU A 47 0.15 10.46 11.84
N TRP A 48 -0.34 9.28 12.25
CA TRP A 48 -1.38 9.18 13.28
C TRP A 48 -0.91 9.75 14.62
N ARG A 49 0.37 9.56 14.96
CA ARG A 49 0.99 10.15 16.14
C ARG A 49 1.01 11.67 16.08
N GLU A 50 1.45 12.27 14.97
CA GLU A 50 1.46 13.74 14.85
C GLU A 50 0.04 14.31 14.80
N LEU A 51 -0.90 13.62 14.16
CA LEU A 51 -2.31 14.02 14.17
C LEU A 51 -2.87 14.06 15.60
N SER A 52 -2.56 13.05 16.43
CA SER A 52 -3.02 12.98 17.83
C SER A 52 -2.44 14.07 18.74
N ARG A 53 -1.40 14.78 18.30
CA ARG A 53 -0.78 15.88 19.04
C ARG A 53 -1.35 17.25 18.69
N LEU A 54 -2.19 17.33 17.66
CA LEU A 54 -2.82 18.59 17.29
C LEU A 54 -3.76 19.07 18.42
N PRO A 55 -3.77 20.38 18.73
CA PRO A 55 -4.63 20.95 19.77
C PRO A 55 -6.07 21.11 19.25
N LEU A 56 -6.68 20.00 18.83
CA LEU A 56 -8.03 19.91 18.31
C LEU A 56 -8.91 19.12 19.28
N GLU A 57 -10.22 19.34 19.22
CA GLU A 57 -11.15 18.52 19.99
C GLU A 57 -11.14 17.06 19.50
N THR A 58 -11.33 16.12 20.42
CA THR A 58 -11.26 14.68 20.13
C THR A 58 -12.16 14.28 18.96
N GLY A 59 -13.39 14.78 18.89
CA GLY A 59 -14.31 14.47 17.79
C GLY A 59 -13.82 14.94 16.42
N GLN A 60 -13.22 16.14 16.38
CA GLN A 60 -12.66 16.70 15.15
C GLN A 60 -11.42 15.92 14.70
N LEU A 61 -10.57 15.51 15.64
CA LEU A 61 -9.40 14.64 15.39
C LEU A 61 -9.78 13.32 14.74
N TRP A 62 -10.80 12.63 15.29
CA TRP A 62 -11.28 11.36 14.73
C TRP A 62 -11.82 11.53 13.31
N TRP A 63 -12.58 12.61 13.07
CA TRP A 63 -13.16 12.87 11.76
C TRP A 63 -12.11 13.21 10.70
N LEU A 64 -11.13 14.04 11.08
CA LEU A 64 -10.00 14.39 10.23
C LEU A 64 -9.13 13.16 9.94
N GLY A 65 -8.86 12.34 10.94
CA GLY A 65 -8.11 11.10 10.80
C GLY A 65 -8.81 10.10 9.88
N LEU A 66 -10.13 9.95 10.03
CA LEU A 66 -10.94 9.09 9.16
C LEU A 66 -10.89 9.54 7.69
N ARG A 67 -11.04 10.84 7.43
CA ARG A 67 -10.96 11.39 6.07
C ARG A 67 -9.59 11.18 5.43
N LEU A 68 -8.51 11.44 6.19
CA LEU A 68 -7.15 11.16 5.74
C LEU A 68 -6.95 9.67 5.44
N ALA A 69 -7.43 8.78 6.32
CA ALA A 69 -7.34 7.34 6.12
C ALA A 69 -8.07 6.89 4.86
N LEU A 70 -9.29 7.40 4.64
CA LEU A 70 -10.08 7.08 3.44
C LEU A 70 -9.37 7.53 2.16
N LEU A 71 -8.83 8.76 2.14
CA LEU A 71 -8.06 9.25 1.00
C LEU A 71 -6.86 8.34 0.68
N MET A 72 -6.09 7.95 1.70
CA MET A 72 -4.93 7.08 1.51
C MET A 72 -5.34 5.68 1.04
N VAL A 73 -6.38 5.09 1.64
CA VAL A 73 -6.88 3.76 1.22
C VAL A 73 -7.36 3.80 -0.23
N PHE A 74 -8.12 4.80 -0.65
CA PHE A 74 -8.61 4.89 -2.03
C PHE A 74 -7.46 5.16 -3.02
N ALA A 75 -6.51 6.03 -2.67
CA ALA A 75 -5.33 6.30 -3.49
C ALA A 75 -4.45 5.05 -3.67
N LEU A 76 -4.15 4.33 -2.58
CA LEU A 76 -3.36 3.10 -2.62
C LEU A 76 -4.10 1.97 -3.36
N THR A 77 -5.42 1.87 -3.18
CA THR A 77 -6.24 0.87 -3.89
C THR A 77 -6.27 1.14 -5.38
N ALA A 78 -6.41 2.41 -5.80
CA ALA A 78 -6.30 2.80 -7.19
C ALA A 78 -4.91 2.45 -7.76
N LEU A 79 -3.83 2.80 -7.06
CA LEU A 79 -2.47 2.46 -7.49
C LEU A 79 -2.25 0.96 -7.62
N LEU A 80 -2.62 0.18 -6.59
CA LEU A 80 -2.45 -1.27 -6.56
C LEU A 80 -3.35 -1.99 -7.57
N SER A 81 -4.52 -1.45 -7.90
CA SER A 81 -5.39 -2.00 -8.94
C SER A 81 -4.73 -2.00 -10.32
N LEU A 82 -3.88 -1.00 -10.62
CA LEU A 82 -3.09 -0.94 -11.85
C LEU A 82 -1.98 -1.99 -11.87
N LEU A 83 -1.39 -2.27 -10.70
CA LEU A 83 -0.30 -3.23 -10.54
C LEU A 83 -0.78 -4.67 -10.28
N CYS A 84 -2.09 -4.90 -10.26
CA CYS A 84 -2.73 -6.18 -9.96
C CYS A 84 -2.67 -7.17 -11.15
N TRP A 85 -1.46 -7.44 -11.66
CA TRP A 85 -1.22 -8.54 -12.61
C TRP A 85 -0.59 -9.76 -11.92
N ARG A 86 -0.74 -10.92 -12.58
CA ARG A 86 -0.41 -12.26 -12.05
C ARG A 86 0.95 -12.37 -11.36
N ARG A 87 1.99 -11.71 -11.89
CA ARG A 87 3.35 -11.75 -11.35
C ARG A 87 3.77 -10.45 -10.66
N THR A 88 3.26 -9.31 -11.13
CA THR A 88 3.63 -7.99 -10.59
C THR A 88 2.97 -7.72 -9.25
N LEU A 89 1.76 -8.25 -8.98
CA LEU A 89 1.04 -7.96 -7.74
C LEU A 89 1.85 -8.31 -6.50
N LYS A 90 2.41 -9.53 -6.45
CA LYS A 90 3.21 -9.98 -5.29
C LYS A 90 4.49 -9.16 -5.12
N LEU A 91 5.15 -8.83 -6.23
CA LEU A 91 6.38 -8.03 -6.20
C LEU A 91 6.10 -6.58 -5.79
N ALA A 92 5.08 -5.96 -6.37
CA ALA A 92 4.67 -4.60 -6.07
C ALA A 92 4.26 -4.46 -4.60
N LEU A 93 3.43 -5.36 -4.10
CA LEU A 93 3.02 -5.36 -2.69
C LEU A 93 4.21 -5.55 -1.75
N ALA A 94 5.12 -6.49 -2.05
CA ALA A 94 6.31 -6.68 -1.25
C ALA A 94 7.20 -5.43 -1.25
N LEU A 95 7.41 -4.80 -2.41
CA LEU A 95 8.18 -3.56 -2.52
C LEU A 95 7.52 -2.40 -1.76
N LEU A 96 6.21 -2.18 -1.91
CA LEU A 96 5.50 -1.14 -1.16
C LEU A 96 5.57 -1.38 0.35
N LEU A 97 5.36 -2.63 0.81
CA LEU A 97 5.45 -2.97 2.23
C LEU A 97 6.86 -2.77 2.79
N LEU A 98 7.89 -3.15 2.02
CA LEU A 98 9.28 -2.98 2.45
C LEU A 98 9.70 -1.52 2.47
N LEU A 99 9.39 -0.75 1.42
CA LEU A 99 9.64 0.70 1.39
C LEU A 99 8.92 1.39 2.54
N ALA A 100 7.64 1.07 2.76
CA ALA A 100 6.88 1.70 3.82
C ALA A 100 7.40 1.36 5.22
N ALA A 101 7.81 0.11 5.43
CA ALA A 101 8.40 -0.33 6.69
C ALA A 101 9.81 0.23 6.92
N LEU A 102 10.55 0.63 5.87
CA LEU A 102 11.85 1.29 5.98
C LEU A 102 11.71 2.77 6.35
N ASP A 103 10.75 3.46 5.72
CA ASP A 103 10.50 4.89 5.95
C ASP A 103 9.96 5.16 7.37
N MET A 104 9.05 4.31 7.86
CA MET A 104 8.35 4.53 9.13
C MET A 104 9.30 4.68 10.34
N PRO A 105 10.34 3.84 10.53
CA PRO A 105 11.38 4.03 11.53
C PRO A 105 12.12 5.38 11.47
N LEU A 106 12.51 5.81 10.27
CA LEU A 106 13.25 7.06 10.08
C LEU A 106 12.40 8.26 10.48
N MET A 107 11.12 8.25 10.07
CA MET A 107 10.13 9.28 10.41
C MET A 107 9.87 9.36 11.92
N LEU A 108 9.87 8.23 12.64
CA LEU A 108 9.66 8.23 14.09
C LEU A 108 10.84 8.84 14.86
N SER A 109 12.05 8.71 14.32
CA SER A 109 13.30 9.16 14.95
C SER A 109 13.58 10.66 14.77
N GLN A 110 12.73 11.40 14.06
CA GLN A 110 12.91 12.81 13.66
C GLN A 110 14.18 13.08 12.82
N ALA A 111 14.91 12.04 12.42
CA ALA A 111 16.16 12.16 11.68
C ALA A 111 15.92 11.87 10.19
N ASN A 112 15.39 12.87 9.47
CA ASN A 112 15.21 12.91 8.01
C ASN A 112 14.43 11.75 7.34
N PHE A 113 13.62 12.12 6.35
CA PHE A 113 12.98 11.20 5.43
C PHE A 113 14.03 10.46 4.59
N LEU A 114 13.72 9.24 4.13
CA LEU A 114 14.61 8.47 3.28
C LEU A 114 14.69 9.14 1.91
N ASP A 115 15.68 10.01 1.74
CA ASP A 115 15.91 10.70 0.48
C ASP A 115 16.64 9.78 -0.50
N LEU A 116 15.87 9.06 -1.32
CA LEU A 116 16.39 8.22 -2.40
C LEU A 116 17.08 9.04 -3.50
N SER A 117 16.82 10.36 -3.57
CA SER A 117 17.46 11.29 -4.52
C SER A 117 18.90 11.64 -4.13
N ALA A 118 19.21 11.60 -2.83
CA ALA A 118 20.54 11.82 -2.27
C ALA A 118 21.54 10.70 -2.64
N GLY A 119 21.08 9.66 -3.35
CA GLY A 119 21.89 8.58 -3.89
C GLY A 119 22.19 7.47 -2.86
N LEU A 120 22.48 6.27 -3.39
CA LEU A 120 22.77 5.07 -2.58
C LEU A 120 23.93 5.26 -1.58
N GLY A 121 24.82 6.24 -1.81
CA GLY A 121 25.97 6.53 -0.96
C GLY A 121 25.61 7.06 0.44
N ASN A 122 24.53 7.83 0.57
CA ASN A 122 24.10 8.38 1.86
C ASN A 122 23.15 7.46 2.63
N LEU A 123 22.60 6.43 1.98
CA LEU A 123 21.72 5.46 2.63
C LEU A 123 22.42 4.71 3.76
N GLY A 124 23.68 4.30 3.56
CA GLY A 124 24.43 3.57 4.58
C GLY A 124 24.67 4.38 5.86
N ALA A 125 24.90 5.69 5.73
CA ALA A 125 25.11 6.58 6.87
C ALA A 125 23.79 6.92 7.60
N GLN A 126 22.73 7.19 6.84
CA GLN A 126 21.39 7.44 7.40
C GLN A 126 20.84 6.22 8.14
N LEU A 127 20.99 5.03 7.56
CA LEU A 127 20.62 3.78 8.22
C LEU A 127 21.46 3.55 9.47
N ARG A 128 22.78 3.78 9.46
CA ARG A 128 23.60 3.60 10.68
C ARG A 128 23.27 4.58 11.80
N ALA A 129 22.91 5.82 11.48
CA ALA A 129 22.52 6.82 12.48
C ALA A 129 21.14 6.53 13.09
N GLY A 130 20.24 5.91 12.31
CA GLY A 130 18.87 5.59 12.72
C GLY A 130 18.61 4.14 13.11
N VAL A 131 19.55 3.20 13.00
CA VAL A 131 19.30 1.78 13.31
C VAL A 131 19.42 1.55 14.82
N SER A 132 18.28 1.65 15.51
CA SER A 132 18.10 1.04 16.82
C SER A 132 17.51 -0.37 16.65
N TRP A 133 17.78 -1.27 17.61
CA TRP A 133 17.24 -2.63 17.57
C TRP A 133 15.70 -2.66 17.54
N GLN A 134 15.06 -1.63 18.11
CA GLN A 134 13.61 -1.43 18.06
C GLN A 134 13.12 -1.13 16.63
N LEU A 135 13.92 -0.40 15.85
CA LEU A 135 13.59 0.01 14.49
C LEU A 135 13.73 -1.14 13.50
N VAL A 136 14.71 -2.03 13.72
CA VAL A 136 14.77 -3.33 13.00
C VAL A 136 13.56 -4.20 13.35
N GLY A 137 13.16 -4.25 14.62
CA GLY A 137 11.96 -4.97 15.05
C GLY A 137 10.68 -4.48 14.35
N LEU A 138 10.50 -3.15 14.25
CA LEU A 138 9.36 -2.54 13.56
C LEU A 138 9.38 -2.84 12.05
N PHE A 139 10.53 -2.72 11.39
CA PHE A 139 10.67 -3.08 9.98
C PHE A 139 10.30 -4.55 9.72
N VAL A 140 10.80 -5.46 10.57
CA VAL A 140 10.49 -6.88 10.44
C VAL A 140 9.01 -7.14 10.69
N ALA A 141 8.42 -6.57 11.74
CA ALA A 141 7.03 -6.79 12.10
C ALA A 141 6.04 -6.21 11.09
N LEU A 142 6.30 -5.00 10.57
CA LEU A 142 5.37 -4.23 9.74
C LEU A 142 5.57 -4.42 8.23
N GLY A 143 6.78 -4.79 7.80
CA GLY A 143 7.13 -4.97 6.38
C GLY A 143 7.47 -6.41 6.04
N LEU A 144 8.51 -6.96 6.67
CA LEU A 144 9.03 -8.27 6.29
C LEU A 144 8.05 -9.41 6.59
N LEU A 145 7.44 -9.40 7.77
CA LEU A 145 6.47 -10.42 8.18
C LEU A 145 5.23 -10.46 7.27
N PRO A 146 4.54 -9.33 6.99
CA PRO A 146 3.43 -9.34 6.03
C PRO A 146 3.88 -9.68 4.60
N ALA A 147 5.08 -9.27 4.17
CA ALA A 147 5.61 -9.66 2.86
C ALA A 147 5.90 -11.17 2.76
N LEU A 148 6.46 -11.78 3.82
CA LEU A 148 6.67 -13.23 3.87
C LEU A 148 5.34 -13.99 3.93
N TRP A 149 4.37 -13.48 4.69
CA TRP A 149 3.03 -14.05 4.73
C TRP A 149 2.34 -13.98 3.36
N LEU A 150 2.50 -12.85 2.65
CA LEU A 150 2.04 -12.66 1.27
C LEU A 150 2.60 -13.70 0.29
N TRP A 151 3.86 -14.10 0.46
CA TRP A 151 4.45 -15.14 -0.37
C TRP A 151 3.86 -16.53 -0.13
N ARG A 152 3.41 -16.82 1.09
CA ARG A 152 2.75 -18.10 1.42
C ARG A 152 1.29 -18.15 0.99
N LEU A 153 0.66 -17.01 0.71
CA LEU A 153 -0.76 -16.97 0.33
C LEU A 153 -0.99 -17.48 -1.11
N PRO A 154 -1.89 -18.48 -1.29
CA PRO A 154 -2.35 -18.88 -2.61
C PRO A 154 -3.28 -17.81 -3.17
N VAL A 155 -2.88 -17.19 -4.28
CA VAL A 155 -3.68 -16.16 -4.96
C VAL A 155 -4.45 -16.81 -6.11
N ARG A 156 -5.76 -16.54 -6.18
CA ARG A 156 -6.64 -17.14 -7.19
C ARG A 156 -6.19 -16.75 -8.60
N ARG A 157 -6.12 -17.73 -9.49
CA ARG A 157 -5.75 -17.53 -10.90
C ARG A 157 -6.98 -17.09 -11.70
N ILE A 158 -7.05 -15.82 -12.05
CA ILE A 158 -8.12 -15.23 -12.88
C ILE A 158 -7.63 -15.11 -14.34
N PRO A 159 -8.48 -15.34 -15.36
CA PRO A 159 -8.12 -15.09 -16.76
C PRO A 159 -7.85 -13.61 -17.00
N LEU A 160 -6.94 -13.29 -17.94
CA LEU A 160 -6.43 -11.94 -18.15
C LEU A 160 -7.54 -10.90 -18.38
N LEU A 161 -8.53 -11.21 -19.23
CA LEU A 161 -9.61 -10.27 -19.57
C LEU A 161 -10.52 -9.98 -18.37
N ALA A 162 -10.88 -11.01 -17.58
CA ALA A 162 -11.68 -10.82 -16.38
C ALA A 162 -10.90 -10.03 -15.30
N ASN A 163 -9.61 -10.30 -15.17
CA ASN A 163 -8.74 -9.54 -14.26
C ASN A 163 -8.62 -8.08 -14.69
N LEU A 164 -8.52 -7.82 -16.01
CA LEU A 164 -8.47 -6.46 -16.54
C LEU A 164 -9.77 -5.73 -16.23
N LEU A 165 -10.93 -6.32 -16.52
CA LEU A 165 -12.23 -5.70 -16.22
C LEU A 165 -12.40 -5.40 -14.72
N GLN A 166 -12.05 -6.36 -13.86
CA GLN A 166 -12.12 -6.19 -12.41
C GLN A 166 -11.18 -5.10 -11.90
N ASN A 167 -9.95 -5.06 -12.40
CA ASN A 167 -8.97 -4.03 -12.03
C ASN A 167 -9.42 -2.65 -12.52
N THR A 168 -9.93 -2.54 -13.75
CA THR A 168 -10.47 -1.28 -14.28
C THR A 168 -11.66 -0.80 -13.45
N LEU A 169 -12.58 -1.69 -13.09
CA LEU A 169 -13.72 -1.34 -12.24
C LEU A 169 -13.27 -0.88 -10.85
N LEU A 170 -12.32 -1.60 -10.24
CA LEU A 170 -11.76 -1.25 -8.94
C LEU A 170 -11.03 0.09 -8.99
N PHE A 171 -10.27 0.34 -10.06
CA PHE A 171 -9.57 1.60 -10.30
C PHE A 171 -10.56 2.76 -10.38
N VAL A 172 -11.55 2.66 -11.28
CA VAL A 172 -12.56 3.71 -11.48
C VAL A 172 -13.34 3.98 -10.20
N LEU A 173 -13.79 2.93 -9.50
CA LEU A 173 -14.51 3.08 -8.24
C LEU A 173 -13.64 3.77 -7.18
N SER A 174 -12.38 3.36 -7.05
CA SER A 174 -11.44 3.98 -6.11
C SER A 174 -11.18 5.44 -6.45
N CYS A 175 -11.04 5.79 -7.73
CA CYS A 175 -10.87 7.17 -8.17
C CYS A 175 -12.11 8.03 -7.89
N VAL A 176 -13.31 7.51 -8.12
CA VAL A 176 -14.56 8.23 -7.82
C VAL A 176 -14.69 8.47 -6.31
N LEU A 177 -14.43 7.45 -5.49
CA LEU A 177 -14.48 7.57 -4.04
C LEU A 177 -13.38 8.50 -3.51
N LEU A 178 -12.18 8.44 -4.08
CA LEU A 178 -11.09 9.36 -3.77
C LEU A 178 -11.48 10.80 -4.08
N ALA A 179 -12.00 11.07 -5.28
CA ALA A 179 -12.41 12.40 -5.70
C ALA A 179 -13.56 12.94 -4.84
N GLY A 180 -14.56 12.11 -4.52
CA GLY A 180 -15.65 12.49 -3.64
C GLY A 180 -15.18 12.81 -2.22
N THR A 181 -14.31 11.97 -1.66
CA THR A 181 -13.74 12.17 -0.32
C THR A 181 -12.86 13.42 -0.28
N TRP A 182 -12.06 13.64 -1.34
CA TRP A 182 -11.23 14.83 -1.49
C TRP A 182 -12.08 16.08 -1.56
N TRP A 183 -13.11 16.10 -2.41
CA TRP A 183 -14.01 17.24 -2.53
C TRP A 183 -14.64 17.64 -1.19
N LEU A 184 -15.06 16.67 -0.40
CA LEU A 184 -15.66 16.88 0.93
C LEU A 184 -14.66 17.32 2.00
N SER A 185 -13.36 17.07 1.78
CA SER A 185 -12.31 17.26 2.80
C SER A 185 -11.25 18.28 2.39
N ALA A 186 -11.32 18.83 1.18
CA ALA A 186 -10.27 19.66 0.59
C ALA A 186 -9.98 20.90 1.43
N HIS A 187 -11.01 21.50 2.01
CA HIS A 187 -10.87 22.68 2.85
C HIS A 187 -10.03 22.36 4.10
N ASP A 188 -10.50 21.44 4.93
CA ASP A 188 -9.86 21.03 6.20
C ASP A 188 -8.42 20.53 5.97
N ILE A 189 -8.19 19.78 4.90
CA ILE A 189 -6.86 19.29 4.53
C ILE A 189 -5.95 20.45 4.11
N SER A 190 -6.45 21.40 3.34
CA SER A 190 -5.66 22.58 2.93
C SER A 190 -5.28 23.47 4.11
N GLU A 191 -6.13 23.56 5.14
CA GLU A 191 -5.84 24.29 6.36
C GLU A 191 -4.83 23.54 7.22
N LEU A 192 -5.00 22.22 7.36
CA LEU A 192 -4.03 21.37 8.05
C LEU A 192 -2.64 21.44 7.39
N LEU A 193 -2.55 21.38 6.06
CA LEU A 193 -1.25 21.50 5.38
C LEU A 193 -0.65 22.91 5.53
N ARG A 194 -1.47 23.96 5.56
CA ARG A 194 -1.00 25.33 5.81
C ARG A 194 -0.45 25.50 7.22
N ASN A 195 -1.11 24.92 8.21
CA ASN A 195 -0.72 25.03 9.62
C ASN A 195 0.39 24.06 10.00
N GLN A 196 0.49 22.92 9.32
CA GLN A 196 1.45 21.84 9.58
C GLN A 196 2.05 21.34 8.26
N PRO A 197 2.93 22.14 7.64
CA PRO A 197 3.51 21.79 6.35
C PRO A 197 4.34 20.49 6.41
N GLN A 198 4.74 20.02 7.59
CA GLN A 198 5.50 18.77 7.75
C GLN A 198 4.65 17.51 7.49
N LEU A 199 3.31 17.59 7.55
CA LEU A 199 2.43 16.42 7.42
C LEU A 199 2.45 15.79 6.03
N HIS A 200 2.69 16.58 4.97
CA HIS A 200 2.77 16.01 3.60
C HIS A 200 3.95 15.06 3.44
N GLN A 201 5.04 15.31 4.18
CA GLN A 201 6.25 14.49 4.16
C GLN A 201 6.04 13.19 4.93
N LEU A 202 5.01 13.14 5.78
CA LEU A 202 4.71 11.97 6.60
C LEU A 202 3.83 10.92 5.89
N LEU A 203 3.39 11.19 4.66
CA LEU A 203 2.55 10.30 3.87
C LEU A 203 3.39 9.18 3.22
N ASN A 204 3.42 8.04 3.87
CA ASN A 204 4.14 6.86 3.41
C ASN A 204 3.21 5.96 2.54
N PRO A 205 3.62 5.48 1.35
CA PRO A 205 4.95 5.54 0.70
C PRO A 205 5.15 6.69 -0.29
N PHE A 206 4.24 7.65 -0.34
CA PHE A 206 4.33 8.78 -1.27
C PHE A 206 5.54 9.69 -1.00
N SER A 207 6.00 9.77 0.25
CA SER A 207 7.23 10.44 0.67
C SER A 207 8.47 9.97 -0.10
N SER A 208 8.65 8.64 -0.22
CA SER A 208 9.73 8.02 -0.99
C SER A 208 9.66 8.34 -2.49
N PHE A 209 8.45 8.39 -3.06
CA PHE A 209 8.26 8.68 -4.48
C PHE A 209 8.48 10.16 -4.82
N HIS A 210 8.20 11.09 -3.90
CA HIS A 210 8.52 12.50 -4.10
C HIS A 210 10.02 12.76 -4.17
N ALA A 211 10.84 12.00 -3.42
CA ALA A 211 12.28 12.03 -3.59
C ALA A 211 12.71 11.46 -4.96
N LEU A 212 11.98 10.46 -5.48
CA LEU A 212 12.26 9.91 -6.81
C LEU A 212 11.73 10.78 -7.97
N ALA A 213 10.81 11.72 -7.69
CA ALA A 213 10.31 12.65 -8.69
C ALA A 213 11.51 13.51 -9.13
N PRO A 214 11.94 13.40 -10.40
CA PRO A 214 13.19 13.99 -10.81
C PRO A 214 13.09 15.51 -10.63
N GLU A 215 14.13 16.12 -10.06
CA GLU A 215 14.44 17.56 -10.14
C GLU A 215 14.31 18.16 -11.56
N GLN A 216 14.08 17.33 -12.57
CA GLN A 216 13.82 17.71 -13.95
C GLN A 216 12.39 18.23 -14.17
N LEU A 217 11.38 17.79 -13.39
CA LEU A 217 10.00 18.26 -13.57
C LEU A 217 9.76 19.66 -12.99
N SER A 218 10.45 20.03 -11.90
CA SER A 218 10.41 21.39 -11.33
C SER A 218 11.12 22.43 -12.21
N ARG A 219 12.01 21.99 -13.13
CA ARG A 219 12.57 22.84 -14.19
C ARG A 219 11.65 23.01 -15.40
N LEU A 220 10.70 22.10 -15.61
CA LEU A 220 9.80 22.11 -16.77
C LEU A 220 8.47 22.85 -16.50
N PHE A 221 8.05 22.93 -15.24
CA PHE A 221 6.89 23.72 -14.83
C PHE A 221 7.23 24.59 -13.62
N PRO A 222 7.96 25.71 -13.80
CA PRO A 222 7.87 26.79 -12.84
C PRO A 222 6.46 27.36 -12.96
N HIS A 223 5.65 27.28 -11.90
CA HIS A 223 4.58 28.22 -11.48
C HIS A 223 3.68 27.55 -10.43
#